data_AF-A0A4R9AEZ1-F1
#
_entry.id   AF-A0A4R9AEZ1-F1
#
_cell.length_a   1.000
_cell.length_b   1.000
_cell.length_c   1.000
_cell.angle_alpha   90.00
_cell.angle_beta   90.00
_cell.angle_gamma   90.00
#
_symmetry.space_group_name_H-M   'P 1'
#
loop_
_entity.id
_entity.type
_entity.pdbx_description
1 polymer ?
#
loop_
_entity_poly.entity_id
_entity_poly.type
_entity_poly.pdbx_seq_one_letter_code
_entity_poly.pdbx_strand_id
1 'polypeptide(L)'
;MKDAGGTLLGIGVVSVLLIALRNGWSADISIAHLLAAVSVVVVFVGWAVGRALFSAGRSVAMTGALMTAGIVAVAGIASAVAVGNEYIAASDVPVPVLGLGLLFPGLVTLVLASRMPQQVLRTSWDDTDWLRRLRGGLRARLVPAATARGHVAEIQQALGARGESAYEEFGHPLVLARELADANRTSRSRRWWLSTLAGTGSPLAIAALVVTTQSWGALTTPVVVILLLGSVATPVVGWSHRPWVKEQ
;
A
#
# COMPACT_ATOMS: atom_id res chain seq x y z
N MET A 1 4.16 -9.93 1.36
CA MET A 1 3.92 -10.04 -0.10
C MET A 1 2.84 -11.05 -0.44
N LYS A 2 2.78 -12.21 0.23
CA LYS A 2 1.68 -13.18 0.05
C LYS A 2 0.29 -12.56 0.25
N ASP A 3 0.09 -11.79 1.34
CA ASP A 3 -1.19 -11.12 1.61
C ASP A 3 -1.58 -10.13 0.49
N ALA A 4 -0.61 -9.36 -0.02
CA ALA A 4 -0.86 -8.41 -1.11
C ALA A 4 -1.25 -9.13 -2.42
N GLY A 5 -0.59 -10.25 -2.72
CA GLY A 5 -0.93 -11.08 -3.88
C GLY A 5 -2.30 -11.73 -3.77
N GLY A 6 -2.67 -12.21 -2.57
CA GLY A 6 -4.00 -12.75 -2.29
C GLY A 6 -5.11 -11.70 -2.46
N THR A 7 -4.90 -10.49 -1.94
CA THR A 7 -5.85 -9.38 -2.11
C THR A 7 -6.01 -8.99 -3.58
N LEU A 8 -4.92 -8.90 -4.34
CA LEU A 8 -4.97 -8.60 -5.78
C LEU A 8 -5.71 -9.68 -6.58
N LEU A 9 -5.46 -10.96 -6.28
CA LEU A 9 -6.21 -12.06 -6.88
C LEU A 9 -7.70 -11.98 -6.55
N GLY A 10 -8.07 -11.73 -5.29
CA GLY A 10 -9.46 -11.61 -4.87
C GLY A 10 -10.18 -10.49 -5.62
N ILE A 11 -9.55 -9.30 -5.72
CA ILE A 11 -10.09 -8.17 -6.49
C ILE A 11 -10.21 -8.55 -7.98
N GLY A 12 -9.21 -9.20 -8.56
CA GLY A 12 -9.23 -9.66 -9.95
C GLY A 12 -10.39 -10.63 -10.22
N VAL A 13 -10.58 -11.64 -9.36
CA VAL A 13 -11.69 -12.62 -9.48
C VAL A 13 -13.04 -11.93 -9.43
N VAL A 14 -13.26 -11.06 -8.44
CA VAL A 14 -14.51 -10.29 -8.32
C VAL A 14 -14.73 -9.42 -9.57
N SER A 15 -13.69 -8.78 -10.08
CA SER A 15 -13.77 -7.94 -11.28
C SER A 15 -14.16 -8.75 -12.52
N VAL A 16 -13.58 -9.93 -12.71
CA VAL A 16 -13.91 -10.84 -13.83
C VAL A 16 -15.35 -11.32 -13.75
N LEU A 17 -15.80 -11.73 -12.57
CA LEU A 17 -17.19 -12.16 -12.36
C LEU A 17 -18.17 -11.04 -12.70
N LEU A 18 -17.88 -9.81 -12.26
CA LEU A 18 -18.71 -8.64 -12.56
C LEU A 18 -18.74 -8.33 -14.06
N ILE A 19 -17.60 -8.42 -14.75
CA ILE A 19 -17.54 -8.25 -16.22
C ILE A 19 -18.36 -9.33 -16.92
N ALA A 20 -18.20 -10.60 -16.51
CA ALA A 20 -18.91 -11.73 -17.11
C ALA A 20 -20.44 -11.63 -16.92
N LEU A 21 -20.88 -11.27 -15.71
CA LEU A 21 -22.29 -11.09 -15.37
C LEU A 21 -22.96 -10.00 -16.21
N ARG A 22 -22.20 -8.97 -16.60
CA ARG A 22 -22.75 -7.78 -17.22
C ARG A 22 -22.67 -7.78 -18.74
N ASN A 23 -21.50 -8.11 -19.28
CA ASN A 23 -21.22 -8.04 -20.70
C ASN A 23 -21.38 -9.41 -21.38
N GLY A 24 -21.62 -10.47 -20.59
CA GLY A 24 -21.64 -11.85 -21.09
C GLY A 24 -20.22 -12.39 -21.23
N TRP A 25 -19.97 -13.17 -22.29
CA TRP A 25 -18.67 -13.83 -22.51
C TRP A 25 -17.67 -13.02 -23.34
N SER A 26 -18.10 -11.88 -23.88
CA SER A 26 -17.25 -10.91 -24.58
C SER A 26 -17.46 -9.50 -24.04
N ALA A 27 -16.44 -8.64 -24.17
CA ALA A 27 -16.55 -7.24 -23.80
C ALA A 27 -15.72 -6.36 -24.73
N ASP A 28 -16.29 -5.21 -25.09
CA ASP A 28 -15.55 -4.17 -25.80
C ASP A 28 -14.67 -3.40 -24.83
N ILE A 29 -13.40 -3.24 -25.20
CA ILE A 29 -12.42 -2.47 -24.44
C ILE A 29 -12.28 -1.12 -25.11
N SER A 30 -12.74 -0.03 -24.48
CA SER A 30 -12.43 1.32 -24.95
C SER A 30 -11.06 1.79 -24.46
N ILE A 31 -10.41 2.65 -25.25
CA ILE A 31 -9.12 3.26 -24.89
C ILE A 31 -9.23 4.04 -23.57
N ALA A 32 -10.34 4.75 -23.35
CA ALA A 32 -10.59 5.48 -22.11
C ALA A 32 -10.61 4.56 -20.88
N HIS A 33 -11.28 3.40 -20.96
CA HIS A 33 -11.28 2.41 -19.87
C HIS A 33 -9.88 1.87 -19.60
N LEU A 34 -9.10 1.60 -20.65
CA LEU A 34 -7.74 1.08 -20.52
C LEU A 34 -6.83 2.12 -19.84
N LEU A 35 -6.90 3.39 -20.25
CA LEU A 35 -6.15 4.48 -19.62
C LEU A 35 -6.52 4.65 -18.14
N ALA A 36 -7.81 4.63 -17.82
CA ALA A 36 -8.28 4.73 -16.44
C ALA A 36 -7.79 3.53 -15.58
N ALA A 37 -7.88 2.31 -16.13
CA ALA A 37 -7.40 1.11 -15.44
C ALA A 37 -5.88 1.17 -15.19
N VAL A 38 -5.10 1.58 -16.19
CA VAL A 38 -3.64 1.75 -16.05
C VAL A 38 -3.31 2.80 -15.00
N SER A 39 -4.03 3.93 -14.95
CA SER A 39 -3.85 4.96 -13.91
C SER A 39 -4.05 4.39 -12.50
N VAL A 40 -5.09 3.58 -12.29
CA VAL A 40 -5.32 2.92 -10.98
C VAL A 40 -4.17 1.98 -10.62
N VAL A 41 -3.71 1.18 -11.57
CA VAL A 41 -2.57 0.27 -11.37
C VAL A 41 -1.32 1.06 -10.99
N VAL A 42 -1.04 2.19 -11.66
CA VAL A 42 0.10 3.07 -11.34
C VAL A 42 0.03 3.60 -9.91
N VAL A 43 -1.15 4.05 -9.44
CA VAL A 43 -1.32 4.48 -8.04
C VAL A 43 -1.03 3.35 -7.07
N PHE A 44 -1.57 2.15 -7.34
CA PHE A 44 -1.39 1.00 -6.47
C PHE A 44 0.09 0.56 -6.40
N VAL A 45 0.76 0.46 -7.55
CA VAL A 45 2.19 0.14 -7.63
C VAL A 45 3.01 1.23 -6.95
N GLY A 46 2.72 2.51 -7.20
CA GLY A 46 3.36 3.65 -6.56
C GLY A 46 3.26 3.60 -5.04
N TRP A 47 2.08 3.25 -4.52
CA TRP A 47 1.86 3.04 -3.08
C TRP A 47 2.68 1.87 -2.53
N ALA A 48 2.67 0.72 -3.20
CA ALA A 48 3.43 -0.45 -2.79
C ALA A 48 4.95 -0.18 -2.77
N VAL A 49 5.47 0.45 -3.82
CA VAL A 49 6.87 0.89 -3.93
C VAL A 49 7.19 1.94 -2.86
N GLY A 50 6.31 2.92 -2.68
CA GLY A 50 6.45 3.95 -1.65
C GLY A 50 6.56 3.33 -0.25
N ARG A 51 5.69 2.36 0.07
CA ARG A 51 5.76 1.64 1.34
C ARG A 51 7.06 0.85 1.50
N ALA A 52 7.54 0.20 0.44
CA ALA A 52 8.82 -0.51 0.46
C ALA A 52 9.99 0.45 0.71
N LEU A 53 10.06 1.58 0.00
CA LEU A 53 11.07 2.61 0.17
C LEU A 53 11.02 3.24 1.57
N PHE A 54 9.81 3.48 2.09
CA PHE A 54 9.60 3.96 3.45
C PHE A 54 10.13 2.97 4.49
N SER A 55 9.83 1.68 4.31
CA SER A 55 10.31 0.62 5.20
C SER A 55 11.84 0.46 5.18
N ALA A 56 12.47 0.83 4.06
CA ALA A 56 13.92 0.90 3.91
C ALA A 56 14.54 2.23 4.44
N GLY A 57 13.73 3.13 5.02
CA GLY A 57 14.19 4.43 5.53
C GLY A 57 14.47 5.49 4.46
N ARG A 58 14.12 5.23 3.19
CA ARG A 58 14.37 6.12 2.04
C ARG A 58 13.19 7.07 1.81
N SER A 59 12.97 8.01 2.73
CA SER A 59 11.80 8.90 2.70
C SER A 59 11.74 9.83 1.47
N VAL A 60 12.89 10.34 1.00
CA VAL A 60 12.93 11.21 -0.19
C VAL A 60 12.54 10.43 -1.45
N ALA A 61 13.10 9.22 -1.61
CA ALA A 61 12.77 8.35 -2.74
C ALA A 61 11.29 7.90 -2.69
N MET A 62 10.75 7.64 -1.49
CA MET A 62 9.32 7.37 -1.31
C MET A 62 8.48 8.54 -1.83
N THR A 63 8.75 9.77 -1.39
CA THR A 63 7.99 10.95 -1.83
C THR A 63 8.08 11.12 -3.34
N GLY A 64 9.26 10.96 -3.93
CA GLY A 64 9.45 10.98 -5.38
C GLY A 64 8.58 9.94 -6.08
N ALA A 65 8.64 8.68 -5.66
CA ALA A 65 7.85 7.60 -6.25
C ALA A 65 6.34 7.85 -6.17
N LEU A 66 5.84 8.33 -5.02
CA LEU A 66 4.42 8.64 -4.83
C LEU A 66 3.98 9.83 -5.67
N MET A 67 4.79 10.89 -5.75
CA MET A 67 4.48 12.07 -6.57
C MET A 67 4.46 11.70 -8.06
N THR A 68 5.46 10.96 -8.55
CA THR A 68 5.48 10.49 -9.94
C THR A 68 4.27 9.62 -10.25
N ALA A 69 3.93 8.66 -9.38
CA ALA A 69 2.74 7.83 -9.57
C ALA A 69 1.45 8.66 -9.59
N GLY A 70 1.33 9.66 -8.71
CA GLY A 70 0.20 10.58 -8.67
C GLY A 70 0.05 11.39 -9.97
N ILE A 71 1.15 11.99 -10.44
CA ILE A 71 1.16 12.78 -11.68
C ILE A 71 0.77 11.91 -12.88
N VAL A 72 1.35 10.71 -13.01
CA VAL A 72 1.06 9.78 -14.11
C VAL A 72 -0.41 9.34 -14.06
N ALA A 73 -0.93 9.04 -12.87
CA ALA A 73 -2.32 8.64 -12.71
C ALA A 73 -3.30 9.76 -13.09
N VAL A 74 -3.05 10.99 -12.63
CA VAL A 74 -3.86 12.18 -12.98
C VAL A 74 -3.81 12.43 -14.49
N ALA A 75 -2.62 12.38 -15.09
CA ALA A 75 -2.47 12.53 -16.54
C ALA A 75 -3.26 11.45 -17.31
N GLY A 76 -3.15 10.18 -16.91
CA GLY A 76 -3.89 9.09 -17.56
C GLY A 76 -5.41 9.20 -17.40
N ILE A 77 -5.90 9.66 -16.24
CA ILE A 77 -7.34 9.92 -16.04
C ILE A 77 -7.80 11.11 -16.91
N ALA A 78 -7.04 12.20 -16.95
CA ALA A 78 -7.34 13.35 -17.81
C ALA A 78 -7.37 12.95 -19.30
N SER A 79 -6.41 12.12 -19.73
CA SER A 79 -6.40 11.54 -21.08
C SER A 79 -7.61 10.63 -21.33
N ALA A 80 -8.00 9.80 -20.37
CA ALA A 80 -9.19 8.95 -20.49
C ALA A 80 -10.47 9.78 -20.70
N VAL A 81 -10.62 10.86 -19.93
CA VAL A 81 -11.75 11.81 -20.08
C VAL A 81 -11.73 12.51 -21.43
N ALA A 82 -10.55 12.93 -21.90
CA ALA A 82 -10.40 13.62 -23.19
C ALA A 82 -10.68 12.72 -24.40
N VAL A 83 -10.29 11.43 -24.34
CA VAL A 83 -10.54 10.46 -25.42
C VAL A 83 -12.02 10.08 -25.50
N GLY A 84 -12.70 9.93 -24.35
CA GLY A 84 -14.10 9.51 -24.30
C GLY A 84 -14.30 8.02 -24.65
N ASN A 85 -15.56 7.57 -24.63
CA ASN A 85 -15.89 6.15 -24.79
C ASN A 85 -16.03 5.68 -26.24
N GLU A 86 -15.92 6.59 -27.21
CA GLU A 86 -16.19 6.29 -28.63
C GLU A 86 -15.06 5.50 -29.31
N TYR A 87 -13.84 5.53 -28.75
CA TYR A 87 -12.69 4.84 -29.31
C TYR A 87 -12.54 3.44 -28.72
N ILE A 88 -12.93 2.43 -29.50
CA ILE A 88 -12.77 1.01 -29.16
C ILE A 88 -11.34 0.58 -29.48
N ALA A 89 -10.61 0.10 -28.46
CA ALA A 89 -9.28 -0.46 -28.61
C ALA A 89 -9.33 -1.90 -29.14
N ALA A 90 -10.31 -2.67 -28.66
CA ALA A 90 -10.57 -4.04 -29.10
C ALA A 90 -12.04 -4.38 -28.86
N SER A 91 -12.68 -4.96 -29.87
CA SER A 91 -14.07 -5.41 -29.80
C SER A 91 -14.16 -6.91 -29.50
N ASP A 92 -15.25 -7.32 -28.86
CA ASP A 92 -15.58 -8.73 -28.58
C ASP A 92 -14.47 -9.52 -27.86
N VAL A 93 -13.72 -8.88 -26.97
CA VAL A 93 -12.63 -9.55 -26.27
C VAL A 93 -13.21 -10.59 -25.30
N PRO A 94 -12.81 -11.88 -25.40
CA PRO A 94 -13.34 -12.90 -24.50
C PRO A 94 -13.01 -12.58 -23.05
N VAL A 95 -14.02 -12.64 -22.17
CA VAL A 95 -13.85 -12.37 -20.74
C VAL A 95 -12.78 -13.25 -20.07
N PRO A 96 -12.57 -14.53 -20.46
CA PRO A 96 -11.44 -15.31 -19.94
C PRO A 96 -10.07 -14.68 -20.21
N VAL A 97 -9.88 -14.05 -21.38
CA VAL A 97 -8.63 -13.36 -21.74
C VAL A 97 -8.43 -12.11 -20.88
N LEU A 98 -9.50 -11.32 -20.70
CA LEU A 98 -9.50 -10.19 -19.76
C LEU A 98 -9.19 -10.63 -18.33
N GLY A 99 -9.74 -11.79 -17.93
CA GLY A 99 -9.52 -12.35 -16.61
C GLY A 99 -8.07 -12.77 -16.39
N LEU A 100 -7.41 -13.36 -17.38
CA LEU A 100 -5.97 -13.61 -17.29
C LEU A 100 -5.19 -12.30 -17.08
N GLY A 101 -5.54 -11.23 -17.81
CA GLY A 101 -4.93 -9.91 -17.64
C GLY A 101 -5.12 -9.33 -16.24
N LEU A 102 -6.34 -9.42 -15.68
CA LEU A 102 -6.67 -8.92 -14.34
C LEU A 102 -6.02 -9.75 -13.21
N LEU A 103 -5.89 -11.06 -13.40
CA LEU A 103 -5.30 -11.96 -12.40
C LEU A 103 -3.77 -11.98 -12.45
N PHE A 104 -3.19 -11.62 -13.60
CA PHE A 104 -1.74 -11.70 -13.84
C PHE A 104 -0.90 -10.96 -12.78
N PRO A 105 -1.19 -9.71 -12.37
CA PRO A 105 -0.41 -9.04 -11.33
C PRO A 105 -0.43 -9.77 -10.00
N GLY A 106 -1.59 -10.33 -9.59
CA GLY A 106 -1.72 -11.09 -8.36
C GLY A 106 -0.93 -12.40 -8.40
N LEU A 107 -1.02 -13.13 -9.51
CA LEU A 107 -0.25 -14.35 -9.77
C LEU A 107 1.25 -14.08 -9.75
N VAL A 108 1.73 -13.09 -10.50
CA VAL A 108 3.13 -12.69 -10.55
C VAL A 108 3.63 -12.36 -9.15
N THR A 109 2.86 -11.57 -8.37
CA THR A 109 3.23 -11.20 -7.00
C THR A 109 3.34 -12.43 -6.09
N LEU A 110 2.43 -13.39 -6.20
CA LEU A 110 2.47 -14.65 -5.43
C LEU A 110 3.65 -15.53 -5.83
N VAL A 111 3.91 -15.67 -7.13
CA VAL A 111 5.05 -16.44 -7.65
C VAL A 111 6.35 -15.83 -7.15
N LEU A 112 6.54 -14.50 -7.29
CA LEU A 112 7.69 -13.79 -6.73
C LEU A 112 7.81 -14.00 -5.22
N ALA A 113 6.71 -13.86 -4.47
CA ALA A 113 6.72 -14.06 -3.03
C ALA A 113 7.06 -15.51 -2.61
N SER A 114 6.70 -16.49 -3.44
CA SER A 114 7.04 -17.91 -3.21
C SER A 114 8.50 -18.22 -3.54
N ARG A 115 9.09 -17.47 -4.48
CA ARG A 115 10.47 -17.65 -4.96
C ARG A 115 11.48 -16.79 -4.19
N MET A 116 11.03 -15.79 -3.44
CA MET A 116 11.91 -15.00 -2.59
C MET A 116 12.55 -15.91 -1.53
N PRO A 117 13.89 -16.04 -1.52
CA PRO A 117 14.59 -16.78 -0.49
C PRO A 117 14.18 -16.20 0.86
N GLN A 118 13.79 -17.07 1.80
CA GLN A 118 13.67 -16.63 3.19
C GLN A 118 15.06 -16.18 3.60
N GLN A 119 15.26 -14.87 3.75
CA GLN A 119 16.52 -14.36 4.24
C GLN A 119 16.76 -14.96 5.61
N VAL A 120 17.78 -15.81 5.72
CA VAL A 120 18.23 -16.33 7.01
C VAL A 120 18.48 -15.11 7.90
N LEU A 121 17.75 -15.03 9.01
CA LEU A 121 17.95 -13.96 9.98
C LEU A 121 19.42 -13.96 10.36
N ARG A 122 20.12 -12.87 10.05
CA ARG A 122 21.52 -12.70 10.44
C ARG A 122 21.61 -12.89 11.95
N THR A 123 22.41 -13.87 12.37
CA THR A 123 22.65 -14.24 13.76
C THR A 123 23.76 -13.41 14.40
N SER A 124 24.55 -12.67 13.61
CA SER A 124 25.52 -11.71 14.08
C SER A 124 25.36 -10.37 13.36
N TRP A 125 25.55 -9.29 14.12
CA TRP A 125 25.48 -7.92 13.67
C TRP A 125 26.68 -7.18 14.21
N ASP A 126 27.33 -6.40 13.35
CA ASP A 126 28.21 -5.34 13.83
C ASP A 126 27.36 -4.23 14.46
N ASP A 127 27.85 -3.60 15.53
CA ASP A 127 27.09 -2.61 16.31
C ASP A 127 26.69 -1.39 15.46
N THR A 128 27.56 -0.96 14.55
CA THR A 128 27.25 0.17 13.66
C THR A 128 26.14 -0.19 12.67
N ASP A 129 26.16 -1.42 12.14
CA ASP A 129 25.11 -1.96 11.29
C ASP A 129 23.79 -2.11 12.03
N TRP A 130 23.86 -2.60 13.27
CA TRP A 130 22.73 -2.79 14.16
C TRP A 130 22.04 -1.46 14.45
N LEU A 131 22.78 -0.43 14.88
CA LEU A 131 22.25 0.90 15.19
C LEU A 131 21.67 1.59 13.95
N ARG A 132 22.33 1.43 12.79
CA ARG A 132 21.81 1.93 11.50
C ARG A 132 20.47 1.28 11.16
N ARG A 133 20.33 -0.02 11.39
CA ARG A 133 19.09 -0.77 11.10
C ARG A 133 17.99 -0.48 12.13
N LEU A 134 18.33 -0.27 13.40
CA LEU A 134 17.42 0.22 14.43
C LEU A 134 16.85 1.58 14.03
N ARG A 135 17.71 2.54 13.66
CA ARG A 135 17.30 3.87 13.20
C ARG A 135 16.37 3.79 11.98
N GLY A 136 16.71 2.92 11.03
CA GLY A 136 15.86 2.61 9.86
C GLY A 136 14.49 2.05 10.28
N GLY A 137 14.47 1.09 11.20
CA GLY A 137 13.25 0.50 11.75
C GLY A 137 12.36 1.50 12.49
N LEU A 138 12.94 2.38 13.30
CA LEU A 138 12.22 3.46 13.99
C LEU A 138 11.59 4.43 12.98
N ARG A 139 12.34 4.81 11.94
CA ARG A 139 11.83 5.68 10.85
C ARG A 139 10.72 5.03 10.04
N ALA A 140 10.89 3.76 9.65
CA ALA A 140 9.87 2.95 8.98
C ALA A 140 8.59 2.79 9.80
N ARG A 141 8.69 3.04 11.11
CA ARG A 141 7.60 3.02 12.08
C ARG A 141 7.05 4.40 12.42
N LEU A 142 7.45 5.45 11.69
CA LEU A 142 7.02 6.84 11.82
C LEU A 142 7.45 7.52 13.13
N VAL A 143 8.49 7.01 13.81
CA VAL A 143 9.10 7.70 14.95
C VAL A 143 9.78 8.99 14.44
N PRO A 144 9.57 10.15 15.10
CA PRO A 144 10.21 11.40 14.69
C PRO A 144 11.73 11.29 14.62
N ALA A 145 12.34 11.95 13.63
CA ALA A 145 13.77 11.83 13.36
C ALA A 145 14.66 12.31 14.51
N ALA A 146 14.19 13.25 15.33
CA ALA A 146 14.89 13.69 16.54
C ALA A 146 14.83 12.60 17.62
N THR A 147 13.64 12.10 17.93
CA THR A 147 13.44 11.01 18.91
C THR A 147 14.18 9.73 18.53
N ALA A 148 14.15 9.34 17.25
CA ALA A 148 14.91 8.19 16.79
C ALA A 148 16.43 8.38 16.92
N ARG A 149 16.94 9.61 16.77
CA ARG A 149 18.36 9.92 17.03
C ARG A 149 18.68 9.87 18.53
N GLY A 150 17.77 10.35 19.38
CA GLY A 150 17.87 10.26 20.84
C GLY A 150 18.05 8.81 21.31
N HIS A 151 17.12 7.92 20.93
CA HIS A 151 17.21 6.51 21.31
C HIS A 151 18.48 5.81 20.80
N VAL A 152 18.93 6.14 19.59
CA VAL A 152 20.20 5.59 19.07
C VAL A 152 21.39 6.09 19.88
N ALA A 153 21.40 7.37 20.28
CA ALA A 153 22.48 7.93 21.10
C ALA A 153 22.47 7.35 22.52
N GLU A 154 21.30 7.17 23.13
CA GLU A 154 21.14 6.51 24.45
C GLU A 154 21.70 5.08 24.42
N ILE A 155 21.34 4.29 23.41
CA ILE A 155 21.83 2.91 23.27
C ILE A 155 23.34 2.90 22.98
N GLN A 156 23.82 3.79 22.10
CA GLN A 156 25.25 3.88 21.81
C GLN A 156 26.07 4.23 23.07
N GLN A 157 25.53 5.09 23.94
CA GLN A 157 26.15 5.42 25.23
C GLN A 157 26.15 4.22 26.19
N ALA A 158 25.07 3.45 26.25
CA ALA A 158 24.97 2.25 27.08
C ALA A 158 25.97 1.16 26.64
N LEU A 159 26.10 0.92 25.33
CA LEU A 159 27.04 -0.06 24.77
C LEU A 159 28.49 0.30 25.10
N GLY A 160 28.85 1.59 25.00
CA GLY A 160 30.19 2.07 25.34
C GLY A 160 30.59 1.85 26.81
N ALA A 161 29.62 1.65 27.71
CA ALA A 161 29.87 1.41 29.13
C ALA A 161 29.96 -0.08 29.50
N ARG A 162 29.33 -0.97 28.73
CA ARG A 162 29.18 -2.41 29.08
C ARG A 162 30.11 -3.33 28.30
N GLY A 163 30.57 -2.93 27.11
CA GLY A 163 31.48 -3.73 26.28
C GLY A 163 30.87 -5.00 25.67
N GLU A 164 29.55 -5.20 25.84
CA GLU A 164 28.77 -6.26 25.18
C GLU A 164 28.32 -5.80 23.79
N SER A 165 28.08 -6.76 22.89
CA SER A 165 27.55 -6.43 21.57
C SER A 165 26.07 -6.02 21.65
N ALA A 166 25.64 -5.12 20.76
CA ALA A 166 24.26 -4.63 20.74
C ALA A 166 23.23 -5.75 20.52
N TYR A 167 23.62 -6.80 19.80
CA TYR A 167 22.75 -7.94 19.56
C TYR A 167 22.58 -8.81 20.80
N GLU A 168 23.60 -8.99 21.62
CA GLU A 168 23.51 -9.77 22.87
C GLU A 168 22.67 -9.04 23.92
N GLU A 169 22.86 -7.72 24.06
CA GLU A 169 22.13 -6.93 25.06
C GLU A 169 20.67 -6.67 24.67
N PHE A 170 20.43 -6.30 23.39
CA PHE A 170 19.11 -5.80 22.95
C PHE A 170 18.41 -6.70 21.91
N GLY A 171 19.03 -7.80 21.49
CA GLY A 171 18.47 -8.72 20.51
C GLY A 171 18.36 -8.11 19.09
N HIS A 172 17.30 -8.47 18.37
CA HIS A 172 17.16 -8.09 16.97
C HIS A 172 16.70 -6.62 16.81
N PRO A 173 17.38 -5.79 15.98
CA PRO A 173 17.17 -4.34 15.96
C PRO A 173 15.75 -3.93 15.53
N LEU A 174 15.10 -4.72 14.67
CA LEU A 174 13.73 -4.45 14.23
C LEU A 174 12.66 -4.83 15.27
N VAL A 175 12.99 -5.72 16.21
CA VAL A 175 12.12 -6.08 17.34
C VAL A 175 12.17 -4.96 18.36
N LEU A 176 13.36 -4.50 18.75
CA LEU A 176 13.48 -3.32 19.62
C LEU A 176 12.85 -2.07 18.97
N ALA A 177 13.08 -1.82 17.67
CA ALA A 177 12.44 -0.71 16.97
C ALA A 177 10.91 -0.78 17.02
N ARG A 178 10.33 -2.00 17.05
CA ARG A 178 8.90 -2.20 17.20
C ARG A 178 8.45 -1.77 18.58
N GLU A 179 9.09 -2.28 19.61
CA GLU A 179 8.76 -2.00 21.01
C GLU A 179 8.88 -0.51 21.34
N LEU A 180 10.01 0.12 21.00
CA LEU A 180 10.24 1.55 21.19
C LEU A 180 9.20 2.41 20.44
N ALA A 181 8.85 2.02 19.21
CA ALA A 181 7.87 2.77 18.44
C ALA A 181 6.43 2.55 18.94
N ASP A 182 6.12 1.37 19.47
CA ASP A 182 4.81 1.06 20.05
C ASP A 182 4.65 1.79 21.41
N ALA A 183 5.74 2.04 22.14
CA ALA A 183 5.75 2.94 23.31
C ALA A 183 5.56 4.43 22.94
N ASN A 184 5.99 4.84 21.74
CA ASN A 184 5.93 6.25 21.32
C ASN A 184 4.52 6.66 20.83
N ARG A 185 3.84 7.52 21.59
CA ARG A 185 2.49 8.05 21.27
C ARG A 185 2.41 8.75 19.91
N THR A 186 3.45 9.49 19.51
CA THR A 186 3.45 10.22 18.22
C THR A 186 3.52 9.25 17.03
N SER A 187 4.30 8.17 17.16
CA SER A 187 4.38 7.10 16.16
C SER A 187 3.03 6.38 16.01
N ARG A 188 2.40 6.00 17.14
CA ARG A 188 1.07 5.37 17.16
C ARG A 188 0.02 6.25 16.48
N SER A 189 -0.03 7.54 16.81
CA SER A 189 -0.95 8.50 16.20
C SER A 189 -0.74 8.65 14.69
N ARG A 190 0.50 8.77 14.23
CA ARG A 190 0.82 8.86 12.79
C ARG A 190 0.47 7.58 12.03
N ARG A 191 0.75 6.40 12.59
CA ARG A 191 0.35 5.12 11.98
C ARG A 191 -1.16 5.02 11.86
N TRP A 192 -1.88 5.38 12.93
CA TRP A 192 -3.34 5.41 12.93
C TRP A 192 -3.87 6.32 11.82
N TRP A 193 -3.38 7.56 11.73
CA TRP A 193 -3.76 8.49 10.66
C TRP A 193 -3.47 7.96 9.26
N LEU A 194 -2.29 7.36 9.05
CA LEU A 194 -1.95 6.77 7.76
C LEU A 194 -2.83 5.57 7.40
N SER A 195 -3.15 4.70 8.36
CA SER A 195 -4.10 3.61 8.11
C SER A 195 -5.50 4.12 7.84
N THR A 196 -5.93 5.18 8.53
CA THR A 196 -7.24 5.80 8.30
C THR A 196 -7.28 6.45 6.93
N LEU A 197 -6.26 7.24 6.55
CA LEU A 197 -6.16 7.89 5.24
C LEU A 197 -6.06 6.89 4.09
N ALA A 198 -5.31 5.81 4.24
CA ALA A 198 -5.25 4.76 3.23
C ALA A 198 -6.60 4.03 3.13
N GLY A 199 -7.21 3.73 4.27
CA GLY A 199 -8.50 3.07 4.36
C GLY A 199 -9.69 3.90 3.85
N THR A 200 -9.60 5.23 3.90
CA THR A 200 -10.63 6.16 3.38
C THR A 200 -10.35 6.58 1.94
N GLY A 201 -9.10 6.92 1.64
CA GLY A 201 -8.67 7.47 0.37
C GLY A 201 -8.74 6.46 -0.77
N SER A 202 -8.38 5.19 -0.52
CA SER A 202 -8.46 4.15 -1.55
C SER A 202 -9.90 3.89 -2.02
N PRO A 203 -10.90 3.67 -1.14
CA PRO A 203 -12.29 3.53 -1.58
C PRO A 203 -12.85 4.78 -2.26
N LEU A 204 -12.52 5.98 -1.78
CA LEU A 204 -12.96 7.24 -2.40
C LEU A 204 -12.40 7.42 -3.81
N ALA A 205 -11.11 7.12 -4.02
CA ALA A 205 -10.50 7.18 -5.34
C ALA A 205 -11.14 6.18 -6.30
N ILE A 206 -11.43 4.96 -5.83
CA ILE A 206 -12.14 3.93 -6.63
C ILE A 206 -13.57 4.40 -6.94
N ALA A 207 -14.29 4.95 -5.94
CA ALA A 207 -15.65 5.45 -6.14
C ALA A 207 -15.70 6.59 -7.16
N ALA A 208 -14.78 7.56 -7.06
CA ALA A 208 -14.66 8.65 -8.00
C ALA A 208 -14.41 8.13 -9.43
N LEU A 209 -13.55 7.12 -9.58
CA LEU A 209 -13.26 6.50 -10.87
C LEU A 209 -14.46 5.76 -11.47
N VAL A 210 -15.25 5.09 -10.63
CA VAL A 210 -16.50 4.42 -11.02
C VAL A 210 -17.56 5.46 -11.45
N VAL A 211 -17.67 6.59 -10.75
CA VAL A 211 -18.61 7.68 -11.10
C VAL A 211 -18.22 8.33 -12.42
N THR A 212 -16.94 8.70 -12.59
CA THR A 212 -16.50 9.47 -13.77
C THR A 212 -16.51 8.66 -15.06
N THR A 213 -16.33 7.35 -14.97
CA THR A 213 -16.39 6.49 -16.16
C THR A 213 -17.82 6.23 -16.62
N GLN A 214 -18.84 6.49 -15.78
CA GLN A 214 -20.27 6.13 -15.96
C GLN A 214 -20.49 4.71 -16.49
N SER A 215 -19.46 3.87 -16.39
CA SER A 215 -19.38 2.76 -17.30
C SER A 215 -20.14 1.57 -16.79
N TRP A 216 -20.78 1.66 -15.62
CA TRP A 216 -21.41 0.56 -14.88
C TRP A 216 -22.94 0.61 -14.90
N GLY A 217 -23.56 1.60 -15.56
CA GLY A 217 -25.01 1.74 -15.66
C GLY A 217 -25.69 1.67 -14.29
N ALA A 218 -26.66 0.77 -14.13
CA ALA A 218 -27.40 0.57 -12.88
C ALA A 218 -26.54 0.06 -11.69
N LEU A 219 -25.35 -0.50 -11.94
CA LEU A 219 -24.43 -0.98 -10.88
C LEU A 219 -23.47 0.11 -10.39
N THR A 220 -23.36 1.24 -11.10
CA THR A 220 -22.54 2.39 -10.67
C THR A 220 -22.98 2.85 -9.28
N THR A 221 -24.29 3.03 -9.10
CA THR A 221 -24.89 3.54 -7.85
C THR A 221 -24.60 2.64 -6.64
N PRO A 222 -24.91 1.32 -6.64
CA PRO A 222 -24.64 0.47 -5.48
C PRO A 222 -23.14 0.30 -5.20
N VAL A 223 -22.28 0.20 -6.22
CA VAL A 223 -20.82 0.07 -6.02
C VAL A 223 -20.24 1.34 -5.41
N VAL A 224 -20.65 2.51 -5.91
CA VAL A 224 -20.25 3.80 -5.34
C VAL A 224 -20.76 3.95 -3.91
N VAL A 225 -22.00 3.56 -3.64
CA VAL A 225 -22.56 3.58 -2.27
C VAL A 225 -21.78 2.65 -1.34
N ILE A 226 -21.43 1.43 -1.75
CA ILE A 226 -20.63 0.51 -0.92
C ILE A 226 -19.23 1.07 -0.67
N LEU A 227 -18.58 1.66 -1.67
CA LEU A 227 -17.26 2.27 -1.53
C LEU A 227 -17.28 3.52 -0.66
N LEU A 228 -18.32 4.36 -0.78
CA LEU A 228 -18.54 5.51 0.08
C LEU A 228 -18.82 5.07 1.52
N LEU A 229 -19.69 4.07 1.73
CA LEU A 229 -19.94 3.49 3.04
C LEU A 229 -18.67 2.88 3.64
N GLY A 230 -17.85 2.19 2.85
CA GLY A 230 -16.54 1.70 3.26
C GLY A 230 -15.58 2.83 3.65
N SER A 231 -15.58 3.93 2.89
CA SER A 231 -14.77 5.12 3.19
C SER A 231 -15.22 5.81 4.48
N VAL A 232 -16.49 5.75 4.85
CA VAL A 232 -17.04 6.32 6.08
C VAL A 232 -16.91 5.35 7.26
N ALA A 233 -17.04 4.05 7.03
CA ALA A 233 -16.93 3.03 8.07
C ALA A 233 -15.50 2.88 8.57
N THR A 234 -14.49 2.92 7.70
CA THR A 234 -13.08 2.79 8.08
C THR A 234 -12.61 3.81 9.13
N PRO A 235 -12.89 5.13 9.01
CA PRO A 235 -12.55 6.11 10.04
C PRO A 235 -13.41 5.97 11.29
N VAL A 236 -14.69 5.58 11.18
CA VAL A 236 -15.58 5.37 12.33
C VAL A 236 -15.12 4.17 13.18
N VAL A 237 -14.83 3.03 12.55
CA VAL A 237 -14.27 1.85 13.21
C VAL A 237 -12.86 2.15 13.73
N GLY A 238 -12.05 2.88 12.95
CA GLY A 238 -10.73 3.35 13.37
C GLY A 238 -10.77 4.28 14.59
N TRP A 239 -11.82 5.10 14.73
CA TRP A 239 -11.97 6.06 15.83
C TRP A 239 -12.06 5.38 17.20
N SER A 240 -12.72 4.21 17.27
CA SER A 240 -12.81 3.41 18.49
C SER A 240 -11.45 2.82 18.93
N HIS A 241 -10.50 2.70 18.00
CA HIS A 241 -9.17 2.15 18.25
C HIS A 241 -8.09 3.23 18.45
N ARG A 242 -8.49 4.48 18.69
CA ARG A 242 -7.56 5.61 18.77
C ARG A 242 -6.54 5.41 19.92
N PRO A 243 -5.23 5.55 19.65
CA PRO A 243 -4.17 5.11 20.58
C PRO A 243 -4.08 5.92 21.87
N TRP A 244 -4.76 7.07 21.97
CA TRP A 244 -4.78 7.93 23.15
C TRP A 244 -5.95 7.68 24.12
N VAL A 245 -6.82 6.70 23.87
CA VAL A 245 -7.91 6.34 24.80
C VAL A 245 -7.50 5.25 25.80
N LYS A 246 -6.49 4.44 25.47
CA LYS A 246 -6.05 3.33 26.33
C LYS A 246 -5.08 3.75 27.46
N GLU A 247 -5.01 5.04 27.76
CA GLU A 247 -4.14 5.60 28.82
C GLU A 247 -4.95 6.10 30.03
N GLN A 248 -6.15 5.57 30.27
CA GLN A 248 -6.89 5.69 31.53
C GLN A 248 -7.02 4.33 32.20
#